data_AF-A0A839NI58-F1
#
_entry.id   AF-A0A839NI58-F1
#
_cell.length_a   1.000
_cell.length_b   1.000
_cell.length_c   1.000
_cell.angle_alpha   90.00
_cell.angle_beta   90.00
_cell.angle_gamma   90.00
#
_symmetry.space_group_name_H-M   'P 1'
#
loop_
_entity.id
_entity.type
_entity.pdbx_description
1 polymer ?
#
loop_
_entity_poly.entity_id
_entity_poly.type
_entity_poly.pdbx_seq_one_letter_code
_entity_poly.pdbx_strand_id
1 'polypeptide(L)'
;MLAKGNRSKQVTDACEAHGGFYLGSIGGPAARLANDCIKHVEVLEYPELGMEAIWKIEVEDFPAFIVVDDKGDDFFAATAKPTAFTISTRPGL
;
A
#
# COMPACT_ATOMS: atom_id res chain seq x y z
N MET A 1 1.03 6.67 5.56
CA MET A 1 0.04 6.22 4.56
C MET A 1 -0.27 4.74 4.78
N LEU A 2 -1.50 4.28 4.50
CA LEU A 2 -1.90 2.86 4.56
C LEU A 2 -2.61 2.47 3.26
N ALA A 3 -2.09 1.49 2.51
CA ALA A 3 -2.72 1.00 1.27
C ALA A 3 -2.21 -0.41 0.91
N LYS A 4 -2.29 -0.79 -0.37
CA LYS A 4 -1.76 -2.05 -0.92
C LYS A 4 -0.83 -1.81 -2.10
N GLY A 5 0.10 -2.75 -2.32
CA GLY A 5 1.04 -2.75 -3.44
C GLY A 5 2.31 -1.93 -3.19
N ASN A 6 3.30 -2.10 -4.08
CA ASN A 6 4.54 -1.33 -4.08
C ASN A 6 4.29 0.12 -4.53
N ARG A 7 5.24 1.02 -4.21
CA ARG A 7 5.17 2.44 -4.54
C ARG A 7 6.32 2.87 -5.44
N SER A 8 6.20 4.05 -6.04
CA SER A 8 7.32 4.68 -6.74
C SER A 8 8.36 5.19 -5.75
N LYS A 9 9.59 5.37 -6.22
CA LYS A 9 10.70 5.92 -5.42
C LYS A 9 10.38 7.27 -4.78
N GLN A 10 9.54 8.09 -5.43
CA GLN A 10 9.11 9.39 -4.89
C GLN A 10 8.45 9.28 -3.51
N VAL A 11 7.78 8.16 -3.22
CA VAL A 11 7.17 7.92 -1.90
C VAL A 11 8.24 7.62 -0.86
N THR A 12 9.23 6.79 -1.19
CA THR A 12 10.37 6.49 -0.32
C THR A 12 11.16 7.75 0.02
N ASP A 13 11.46 8.57 -0.99
CA ASP A 13 12.20 9.82 -0.80
C ASP A 13 11.42 10.81 0.08
N ALA A 14 10.09 10.86 -0.07
CA ALA A 14 9.23 11.71 0.78
C ALA A 14 9.15 11.20 2.22
N CYS A 15 9.10 9.88 2.42
CA CYS A 15 9.11 9.28 3.76
C CYS A 15 10.42 9.59 4.51
N GLU A 16 11.57 9.45 3.84
CA GLU A 16 12.87 9.82 4.38
C GLU A 16 12.95 11.32 4.71
N ALA A 17 12.50 12.19 3.80
CA ALA A 17 12.59 13.64 3.98
C ALA A 17 11.67 14.20 5.08
N HIS A 18 10.56 13.52 5.38
CA HIS A 18 9.49 14.04 6.25
C HIS A 18 9.19 13.18 7.47
N GLY A 19 9.97 12.12 7.74
CA GLY A 19 9.72 11.21 8.86
C GLY A 19 8.43 10.38 8.68
N GLY A 20 8.09 10.06 7.44
CA GLY A 20 6.85 9.38 7.08
C GLY A 20 7.00 7.87 6.98
N PHE A 21 5.88 7.15 7.06
CA PHE A 21 5.83 5.69 6.88
C PHE A 21 4.76 5.30 5.86
N TYR A 22 5.03 4.26 5.07
CA TYR A 22 4.01 3.56 4.28
C TYR A 22 3.76 2.17 4.84
N LEU A 23 2.54 1.97 5.32
CA LEU A 23 2.04 0.70 5.79
C LEU A 23 1.30 -0.02 4.65
N GLY A 24 1.70 -1.25 4.39
CA GLY A 24 1.05 -2.13 3.41
C GLY A 24 0.08 -3.08 4.11
N SER A 25 -1.21 -2.94 3.82
CA SER A 25 -2.22 -3.94 4.19
C SER A 25 -2.36 -5.01 3.10
N ILE A 26 -3.02 -6.12 3.47
CA ILE A 26 -3.27 -7.25 2.58
C ILE A 26 -4.38 -6.87 1.60
N GLY A 27 -4.10 -6.92 0.30
CA GLY A 27 -5.10 -6.72 -0.74
C GLY A 27 -5.95 -7.97 -0.96
N GLY A 28 -7.28 -7.81 -1.05
CA GLY A 28 -8.22 -8.90 -1.32
C GLY A 28 -9.26 -9.19 -0.22
N PRO A 29 -8.88 -9.37 1.07
CA PRO A 29 -9.79 -9.85 2.12
C PRO A 29 -10.70 -8.74 2.71
N ALA A 30 -11.32 -7.92 1.86
CA ALA A 30 -12.11 -6.75 2.29
C ALA A 30 -13.28 -7.12 3.22
N ALA A 31 -13.98 -8.23 2.95
CA ALA A 31 -15.09 -8.68 3.79
C ALA A 31 -14.65 -9.05 5.21
N ARG A 32 -13.47 -9.67 5.36
CA ARG A 32 -12.91 -9.99 6.68
C ARG A 32 -12.44 -8.74 7.41
N LEU A 33 -11.78 -7.82 6.71
CA LEU A 33 -11.39 -6.53 7.31
C LEU A 33 -12.62 -5.73 7.78
N ALA A 34 -13.69 -5.71 6.99
CA ALA A 34 -14.92 -5.02 7.36
C ALA A 34 -15.60 -5.66 8.58
N ASN A 35 -15.65 -6.99 8.65
CA ASN A 35 -16.29 -7.69 9.76
C ASN A 35 -15.47 -7.66 11.05
N ASP A 36 -14.15 -7.82 10.94
CA ASP A 36 -13.29 -8.06 12.10
C ASP A 36 -12.63 -6.76 12.60
N CYS A 37 -12.25 -5.85 11.71
CA CYS A 37 -11.37 -4.72 12.03
C CYS A 37 -12.06 -3.35 12.03
N ILE A 38 -13.05 -3.10 11.17
CA ILE A 38 -13.70 -1.79 11.04
C ILE A 38 -14.86 -1.67 12.04
N LYS A 39 -14.78 -0.72 12.97
CA LYS A 39 -15.74 -0.55 14.07
C LYS A 39 -16.74 0.59 13.86
N HIS A 40 -16.32 1.62 13.15
CA HIS A 40 -17.15 2.78 12.83
C HIS A 40 -16.79 3.32 11.44
N VAL A 41 -17.79 3.83 10.72
CA VAL A 41 -17.62 4.51 9.42
C VAL A 41 -18.53 5.74 9.37
N GLU A 42 -17.95 6.92 9.17
CA GLU A 42 -18.68 8.18 8.95
C GLU A 42 -18.11 8.96 7.76
N VAL A 43 -18.99 9.62 6.99
CA VAL A 43 -18.55 10.56 5.94
C VAL A 43 -18.12 11.85 6.61
N LEU A 44 -16.88 12.26 6.35
CA LEU A 44 -16.31 13.50 6.89
C LEU A 44 -16.48 14.68 5.91
N GLU A 45 -16.23 14.46 4.62
CA GLU A 45 -16.27 15.51 3.59
C GLU A 45 -16.56 14.94 2.19
N TYR A 46 -17.06 15.78 1.28
CA TYR A 46 -17.38 15.47 -0.12
C TYR A 46 -18.34 14.26 -0.34
N PRO A 47 -19.53 14.23 0.30
CA PRO A 47 -20.48 13.12 0.17
C PRO A 47 -20.96 12.88 -1.28
N GLU A 48 -20.92 13.90 -2.13
CA GLU A 48 -21.27 13.82 -3.55
C GLU A 48 -20.35 12.90 -4.36
N LEU A 49 -19.14 12.60 -3.86
CA LEU A 49 -18.19 11.67 -4.49
C LEU A 49 -18.50 10.20 -4.21
N GLY A 50 -19.56 9.89 -3.45
CA GLY A 50 -19.96 8.53 -3.17
C GLY A 50 -18.89 7.75 -2.41
N MET A 51 -18.44 6.61 -2.96
CA MET A 51 -17.43 5.78 -2.30
C MET A 51 -16.03 6.43 -2.23
N GLU A 52 -15.79 7.48 -3.03
CA GLU A 52 -14.53 8.25 -3.04
C GLU A 52 -14.53 9.44 -2.07
N ALA A 53 -15.60 9.64 -1.29
CA ALA A 53 -15.67 10.66 -0.26
C ALA A 53 -14.56 10.50 0.80
N ILE A 54 -14.32 11.55 1.61
CA ILE A 54 -13.41 11.43 2.75
C ILE A 54 -14.17 10.75 3.88
N TRP A 55 -13.69 9.59 4.31
CA TRP A 55 -14.27 8.81 5.40
C TRP A 55 -13.40 8.90 6.64
N LYS A 56 -14.03 9.07 7.79
CA LYS A 56 -13.40 8.82 9.08
C LYS A 56 -13.85 7.44 9.55
N ILE A 57 -12.87 6.57 9.83
CA ILE A 57 -13.10 5.20 10.27
C ILE A 57 -12.38 4.93 11.58
N GLU A 58 -12.98 4.11 12.42
CA GLU A 58 -12.35 3.57 13.62
C GLU A 58 -12.01 2.10 13.38
N VAL A 59 -10.77 1.73 13.69
CA VAL A 59 -10.26 0.37 13.44
C VAL A 59 -9.63 -0.23 14.68
N GLU A 60 -9.72 -1.55 14.80
CA GLU A 60 -9.08 -2.36 15.83
C GLU A 60 -8.36 -3.53 15.14
N ASP A 61 -7.16 -3.88 15.62
CA ASP A 61 -6.37 -5.01 15.12
C ASP A 61 -6.21 -5.05 13.58
N PHE A 62 -6.07 -3.89 12.94
CA PHE A 62 -5.96 -3.78 11.49
C PHE A 62 -4.56 -4.22 11.01
N PRO A 63 -4.44 -5.31 10.24
CA PRO A 63 -3.14 -5.86 9.89
C PRO A 63 -2.44 -5.04 8.80
N ALA A 64 -1.16 -4.74 9.04
CA ALA A 64 -0.27 -4.10 8.07
C ALA A 64 1.20 -4.42 8.31
N PHE A 65 2.02 -4.23 7.29
CA PHE A 65 3.48 -4.28 7.34
C PHE A 65 4.06 -2.88 7.14
N ILE A 66 5.21 -2.57 7.75
CA ILE A 66 6.01 -1.43 7.32
C ILE A 66 6.61 -1.80 5.96
N VAL A 67 6.17 -1.12 4.91
CA VAL A 67 6.68 -1.32 3.54
C VAL A 67 7.74 -0.28 3.22
N VAL A 68 7.52 0.98 3.60
CA VAL A 68 8.53 2.05 3.52
C VAL A 68 8.68 2.67 4.90
N ASP A 69 9.92 2.84 5.33
CA ASP A 69 10.26 3.51 6.58
C ASP A 69 10.74 4.95 6.39
N ASP A 70 11.04 5.62 7.49
CA ASP A 70 11.51 7.00 7.55
C ASP A 70 13.02 7.16 7.28
N LYS A 71 13.71 6.11 6.83
CA LYS A 71 15.16 6.09 6.57
C LYS A 71 15.50 5.82 5.10
N GLY A 72 14.48 5.75 4.25
CA GLY A 72 14.63 5.50 2.82
C GLY A 72 14.62 4.01 2.45
N ASP A 73 14.24 3.12 3.36
CA ASP A 73 14.12 1.69 3.06
C ASP A 73 12.76 1.35 2.43
N ASP A 74 12.78 0.45 1.44
CA ASP A 74 11.57 -0.12 0.80
C ASP A 74 11.67 -1.64 0.76
N PHE A 75 10.67 -2.31 1.36
CA PHE A 75 10.51 -3.76 1.42
C PHE A 75 10.63 -4.44 0.05
N PHE A 76 10.15 -3.80 -1.03
CA PHE A 76 10.14 -4.39 -2.38
C PHE A 76 11.41 -4.09 -3.20
N ALA A 77 12.35 -3.28 -2.70
CA ALA A 77 13.50 -2.81 -3.47
C ALA A 77 14.40 -3.95 -4.01
N ALA A 78 14.49 -5.06 -3.28
CA ALA A 78 15.27 -6.23 -3.70
C ALA A 78 14.57 -7.05 -4.78
N THR A 79 13.24 -7.18 -4.71
CA THR A 79 12.45 -8.06 -5.59
C THR A 79 11.92 -7.35 -6.84
N ALA A 80 11.89 -6.01 -6.84
CA ALA A 80 11.44 -5.23 -7.99
C ALA A 80 12.45 -5.19 -9.16
N LYS A 81 13.67 -5.71 -8.96
CA LYS A 81 14.71 -5.74 -10.00
C LYS A 81 14.42 -6.88 -10.99
N PRO A 82 14.45 -6.63 -12.32
CA PRO A 82 14.32 -7.69 -13.31
C PRO A 82 15.39 -8.76 -13.08
N THR A 83 14.95 -10.00 -12.95
CA THR A 83 15.86 -11.17 -12.80
C THR A 83 16.41 -11.65 -14.15
N ALA A 84 15.80 -11.23 -15.26
CA ALA A 84 16.28 -11.46 -16.61
C ALA A 84 16.01 -10.21 -17.47
N PHE A 85 17.04 -9.73 -18.17
CA PHE A 85 16.94 -8.62 -19.12
C PHE A 85 16.77 -9.08 -20.57
N THR A 86 16.92 -10.38 -20.82
CA THR A 86 16.77 -11.00 -22.13
C THR A 86 16.01 -12.31 -21.97
N ILE A 87 14.93 -12.47 -22.74
CA ILE A 87 14.32 -13.77 -22.96
C ILE A 87 15.04 -14.32 -24.19
N SER A 88 15.92 -15.31 -24.00
CA SER A 88 16.55 -15.98 -25.14
C SER A 88 15.45 -16.66 -25.96
N THR A 89 15.33 -16.31 -27.24
CA THR A 89 14.48 -17.07 -28.16
C THR A 89 15.07 -18.46 -28.35
N ARG A 90 14.22 -19.47 -28.39
CA ARG A 90 14.65 -20.85 -28.63
C ARG A 90 15.14 -20.93 -30.08
N PRO A 91 16.35 -21.44 -30.38
CA PRO A 91 16.79 -21.61 -31.76
C PRO A 91 15.83 -22.54 -32.51
N GLY A 92 15.24 -22.08 -33.61
CA GLY A 92 14.37 -22.90 -34.48
C GLY A 92 12.86 -22.59 -34.44
N LEU A 93 12.45 -21.41 -33.96
CA LEU A 93 11.10 -20.84 -34.12
C LEU A 93 11.19 -19.49 -34.84
#